data_AF-A0AAU3KGQ0-F1
#
_entry.id   AF-A0AAU3KGQ0-F1
#
_cell.length_a   1.000
_cell.length_b   1.000
_cell.length_c   1.000
_cell.angle_alpha   90.00
_cell.angle_beta   90.00
_cell.angle_gamma   90.00
#
_symmetry.space_group_name_H-M   'P 1'
#
loop_
_entity.id
_entity.type
_entity.pdbx_description
1 polymer ?
#
loop_
_entity_poly.entity_id
_entity_poly.type
_entity_poly.pdbx_seq_one_letter_code
_entity_poly.pdbx_strand_id
1 'polypeptide(L)'
;MAVVVGLGFFSPGAAMADTIVPLPDGHIEGPGVKITSVGERAIISPSLASNGAGRSAWLSGTVTAEVVTPDGVVGPNNGPQNFPGSNDSSTHNTSNLTVGYVVGCQVSLGALSANSSFTISATPSLSGGFSFPLSPGQVKWVLINYLELIKSDTYQMQYQDIPMDIQGCGGYAQARQFSVVEIIGADYAKVTLYGQPFSLG
;
A
#
# COMPACT_ATOMS: atom_id res chain seq x y z
N MET A 1 -29.45 28.03 -53.40
CA MET A 1 -28.97 28.47 -52.08
C MET A 1 -28.39 27.25 -51.37
N ALA A 2 -27.11 27.29 -51.00
CA ALA A 2 -26.47 26.25 -50.18
C ALA A 2 -26.07 26.90 -48.85
N VAL A 3 -26.46 26.30 -47.73
CA VAL A 3 -26.00 26.72 -46.40
C VAL A 3 -25.56 25.48 -45.63
N VAL A 4 -24.33 25.58 -45.11
CA VAL A 4 -23.49 24.56 -44.49
C VAL A 4 -24.03 24.13 -43.12
N VAL A 5 -24.08 22.82 -42.85
CA VAL A 5 -24.31 22.27 -41.52
C VAL A 5 -22.96 22.18 -40.79
N GLY A 6 -22.74 23.05 -39.81
CA GLY A 6 -21.55 23.01 -38.96
C GLY A 6 -21.62 21.85 -37.98
N LEU A 7 -20.86 20.78 -38.23
CA LEU A 7 -20.61 19.71 -37.27
C LEU A 7 -19.68 20.27 -36.18
N GLY A 8 -20.25 20.63 -35.04
CA GLY A 8 -19.48 20.97 -33.84
C GLY A 8 -18.67 19.76 -33.37
N PHE A 9 -17.35 19.89 -33.40
CA PHE A 9 -16.46 18.97 -32.70
C PHE A 9 -16.68 19.17 -31.19
N PHE A 10 -17.52 18.34 -30.60
CA PHE A 10 -17.46 18.10 -29.16
C PHE A 10 -16.13 17.40 -28.89
N SER A 11 -15.12 18.16 -28.45
CA SER A 11 -13.93 17.58 -27.84
C SER A 11 -14.40 16.79 -26.63
N PRO A 12 -14.33 15.43 -26.61
CA PRO A 12 -14.47 14.74 -25.34
C PRO A 12 -13.37 15.30 -24.44
N GLY A 13 -13.74 15.90 -23.30
CA GLY A 13 -12.77 16.30 -22.28
C GLY A 13 -11.84 15.10 -21.99
N ALA A 14 -10.56 15.37 -21.70
CA ALA A 14 -9.58 14.33 -21.44
C ALA A 14 -10.14 13.30 -20.45
N ALA A 15 -10.45 12.09 -20.93
CA ALA A 15 -10.86 11.00 -20.07
C ALA A 15 -9.65 10.67 -19.20
N MET A 16 -9.75 10.91 -17.89
CA MET A 16 -8.71 10.52 -16.94
C MET A 16 -8.81 8.99 -16.77
N ALA A 17 -8.17 8.27 -17.68
CA ALA A 17 -8.19 6.82 -17.72
C ALA A 17 -7.25 6.23 -16.67
N ASP A 18 -7.66 5.10 -16.11
CA ASP A 18 -6.81 4.33 -15.22
C ASP A 18 -5.54 3.88 -15.95
N THR A 19 -4.39 4.01 -15.29
CA THR A 19 -3.11 3.52 -15.82
C THR A 19 -2.75 2.20 -15.14
N ILE A 20 -2.65 1.13 -15.91
CA ILE A 20 -2.27 -0.19 -15.41
C ILE A 20 -0.74 -0.31 -15.42
N VAL A 21 -0.16 -0.57 -14.25
CA VAL A 21 1.27 -0.81 -14.05
C VAL A 21 1.45 -2.28 -13.65
N PRO A 22 1.83 -3.16 -14.59
CA PRO A 22 2.26 -4.51 -14.25
C PRO A 22 3.63 -4.45 -13.59
N LEU A 23 3.80 -5.19 -12.49
CA LEU A 23 5.06 -5.26 -11.75
C LEU A 23 5.65 -6.67 -11.88
N PRO A 24 6.99 -6.78 -12.00
CA PRO A 24 7.64 -8.07 -12.12
C PRO A 24 7.50 -8.87 -10.83
N ASP A 25 7.45 -10.19 -10.99
CA ASP A 25 7.48 -11.11 -9.87
C ASP A 25 8.80 -10.99 -9.09
N GLY A 26 8.72 -11.19 -7.78
CA GLY A 26 9.86 -11.14 -6.87
C GLY A 26 10.05 -12.45 -6.11
N HIS A 27 11.30 -12.80 -5.81
CA HIS A 27 11.61 -13.89 -4.91
C HIS A 27 12.79 -13.54 -4.01
N ILE A 28 12.80 -14.07 -2.79
CA ILE A 28 13.94 -14.02 -1.88
C ILE A 28 13.94 -15.26 -0.98
N GLU A 29 15.13 -15.74 -0.66
CA GLU A 29 15.34 -16.81 0.29
C GLU A 29 16.24 -16.33 1.42
N GLY A 30 15.93 -16.78 2.63
CA GLY A 30 16.71 -16.56 3.83
C GLY A 30 16.61 -17.77 4.76
N PRO A 31 17.17 -17.68 5.97
CA PRO A 31 17.16 -18.79 6.92
C PRO A 31 15.73 -19.25 7.23
N GLY A 32 15.37 -20.45 6.77
CA GLY A 32 14.05 -21.05 7.00
C GLY A 32 12.89 -20.33 6.32
N VAL A 33 13.14 -19.44 5.36
CA VAL A 33 12.09 -18.62 4.73
C VAL A 33 12.34 -18.50 3.24
N LYS A 34 11.29 -18.72 2.46
CA LYS A 34 11.25 -18.37 1.04
C LYS A 34 9.99 -17.56 0.76
N ILE A 35 10.16 -16.35 0.26
CA ILE A 35 9.05 -15.44 -0.08
C ILE A 35 9.03 -15.30 -1.60
N THR A 36 7.84 -15.48 -2.18
CA THR A 36 7.58 -15.22 -3.60
C THR A 36 6.40 -14.27 -3.73
N SER A 37 6.55 -13.19 -4.49
CA SER A 37 5.47 -12.26 -4.84
C SER A 37 5.20 -12.40 -6.33
N VAL A 38 3.96 -12.67 -6.71
CA VAL A 38 3.57 -12.89 -8.10
C VAL A 38 2.31 -12.13 -8.51
N GLY A 39 2.25 -11.76 -9.78
CA GLY A 39 1.09 -11.13 -10.38
C GLY A 39 0.76 -9.76 -9.77
N GLU A 40 1.78 -9.06 -9.26
CA GLU A 40 1.60 -7.74 -8.69
C GLU A 40 1.22 -6.75 -9.79
N ARG A 41 0.15 -5.98 -9.54
CA ARG A 41 -0.28 -4.89 -10.41
C ARG A 41 -0.82 -3.72 -9.60
N ALA A 42 -0.57 -2.52 -10.11
CA ALA A 42 -1.18 -1.31 -9.63
C ALA A 42 -2.02 -0.67 -10.73
N ILE A 43 -3.27 -0.33 -10.44
CA ILE A 43 -4.14 0.43 -11.32
C ILE A 43 -4.21 1.85 -10.75
N ILE A 44 -3.52 2.78 -11.38
CA ILE A 44 -3.48 4.18 -10.96
C ILE A 44 -4.74 4.86 -11.46
N SER A 45 -5.54 5.36 -10.54
CA SER A 45 -6.83 6.01 -10.82
C SER A 45 -6.79 7.48 -10.42
N PRO A 46 -7.63 8.32 -11.04
CA PRO A 46 -7.86 9.67 -10.54
C PRO A 46 -8.30 9.65 -9.07
N SER A 47 -7.82 10.62 -8.29
CA SER A 47 -8.19 10.71 -6.88
C SER A 47 -9.70 10.90 -6.69
N LEU A 48 -10.32 10.05 -5.86
CA LEU A 48 -11.73 10.16 -5.48
C LEU A 48 -12.04 11.51 -4.79
N ALA A 49 -11.08 12.07 -4.07
CA ALA A 49 -11.22 13.37 -3.43
C ALA A 49 -11.12 14.55 -4.42
N SER A 50 -10.62 14.30 -5.65
CA SER A 50 -10.51 15.27 -6.75
C SER A 50 -9.92 16.65 -6.34
N ASN A 51 -8.97 16.66 -5.41
CA ASN A 51 -8.41 17.86 -4.80
C ASN A 51 -7.04 18.28 -5.39
N GLY A 52 -6.61 17.69 -6.52
CA GLY A 52 -5.33 17.97 -7.19
C GLY A 52 -4.06 17.47 -6.46
N ALA A 53 -4.14 17.23 -5.15
CA ALA A 53 -3.07 16.70 -4.31
C ALA A 53 -3.33 15.24 -3.88
N GLY A 54 -4.31 14.59 -4.49
CA GLY A 54 -4.65 13.20 -4.24
C GLY A 54 -3.97 12.26 -5.24
N ARG A 55 -3.55 11.09 -4.77
CA ARG A 55 -3.11 9.97 -5.59
C ARG A 55 -3.90 8.74 -5.17
N SER A 56 -4.42 8.00 -6.12
CA SER A 56 -5.20 6.80 -5.85
C SER A 56 -4.68 5.65 -6.69
N ALA A 57 -4.57 4.47 -6.08
CA ALA A 57 -4.20 3.25 -6.77
C ALA A 57 -5.01 2.06 -6.23
N TRP A 58 -5.31 1.12 -7.10
CA TRP A 58 -5.87 -0.18 -6.73
C TRP A 58 -4.80 -1.24 -6.89
N LEU A 59 -4.54 -1.97 -5.82
CA LEU A 59 -3.41 -2.88 -5.72
C LEU A 59 -3.90 -4.32 -5.69
N SER A 60 -3.27 -5.16 -6.50
CA SER A 60 -3.51 -6.61 -6.50
C SER A 60 -2.19 -7.36 -6.53
N GLY A 61 -2.16 -8.55 -5.95
CA GLY A 61 -0.98 -9.39 -5.94
C GLY A 61 -1.19 -10.64 -5.09
N THR A 62 -0.27 -11.59 -5.24
CA THR A 62 -0.24 -12.80 -4.42
C THR A 62 1.15 -12.97 -3.83
N VAL A 63 1.23 -13.09 -2.51
CA VAL A 63 2.47 -13.38 -1.80
C VAL A 63 2.38 -14.76 -1.20
N THR A 64 3.38 -15.58 -1.48
CA THR A 64 3.54 -16.94 -0.93
C THR A 64 4.78 -16.96 -0.06
N ALA A 65 4.65 -17.47 1.17
CA ALA A 65 5.74 -17.67 2.09
C ALA A 65 5.82 -19.16 2.48
N GLU A 66 6.92 -19.80 2.11
CA GLU A 66 7.27 -21.13 2.62
C GLU A 66 8.16 -20.92 3.84
N VAL A 67 7.74 -21.42 5.00
CA VAL A 67 8.40 -21.10 6.28
C VAL A 67 8.70 -22.35 7.09
N VAL A 68 9.88 -22.34 7.70
CA VAL A 68 10.31 -23.27 8.75
C VAL A 68 10.37 -22.48 10.04
N THR A 69 9.41 -22.75 10.92
CA THR A 69 9.21 -22.02 12.18
C THR A 69 8.81 -22.98 13.29
N PRO A 70 9.21 -22.73 14.56
CA PRO A 70 8.68 -23.47 15.69
C PRO A 70 7.17 -23.28 15.83
N ASP A 71 6.51 -24.30 16.37
CA ASP A 71 5.08 -24.23 16.65
C ASP A 71 4.80 -23.14 17.68
N GLY A 72 3.85 -22.26 17.36
CA GLY A 72 3.47 -21.11 18.15
C GLY A 72 1.98 -21.08 18.44
N VAL A 73 1.61 -20.51 19.59
CA VAL A 73 0.21 -20.20 19.92
C VAL A 73 0.04 -18.70 19.80
N VAL A 74 -0.93 -18.27 18.98
CA VAL A 74 -1.23 -16.86 18.74
C VAL A 74 -1.58 -16.18 20.07
N GLY A 75 -0.73 -15.25 20.49
CA GLY A 75 -0.99 -14.40 21.65
C GLY A 75 -1.96 -13.26 21.34
N PRO A 76 -2.38 -12.48 22.35
CA PRO A 76 -3.10 -11.23 22.14
C PRO A 76 -2.28 -10.31 21.23
N ASN A 77 -2.89 -9.80 20.16
CA ASN A 77 -2.24 -9.00 19.13
C ASN A 77 -3.05 -7.70 18.89
N ASN A 78 -2.37 -6.55 18.86
CA ASN A 78 -2.93 -5.22 18.54
C ASN A 78 -2.60 -4.75 17.12
N GLY A 79 -2.12 -5.65 16.27
CA GLY A 79 -1.48 -5.36 14.99
C GLY A 79 -0.08 -4.75 15.14
N PRO A 80 0.67 -4.66 14.05
CA PRO A 80 1.94 -3.95 14.03
C PRO A 80 1.72 -2.44 14.22
N GLN A 81 2.51 -1.84 15.12
CA GLN A 81 2.37 -0.44 15.53
C GLN A 81 3.37 0.51 14.85
N ASN A 82 4.04 0.06 13.78
CA ASN A 82 5.05 0.82 13.05
C ASN A 82 6.16 1.42 13.91
N PHE A 83 6.65 0.71 14.93
CA PHE A 83 7.80 1.17 15.70
C PHE A 83 9.04 1.28 14.80
N PRO A 84 9.96 2.23 15.06
CA PRO A 84 11.19 2.36 14.28
C PRO A 84 11.93 1.02 14.13
N GLY A 85 12.17 0.60 12.89
CA GLY A 85 12.83 -0.68 12.56
C GLY A 85 11.91 -1.90 12.47
N SER A 86 10.62 -1.76 12.79
CA SER A 86 9.66 -2.85 12.71
C SER A 86 9.19 -3.15 11.29
N ASN A 87 9.31 -2.22 10.32
CA ASN A 87 8.79 -2.37 8.95
C ASN A 87 7.32 -2.81 8.92
N ASP A 88 6.51 -2.28 9.84
CA ASP A 88 5.10 -2.67 10.01
C ASP A 88 4.88 -4.17 10.27
N SER A 89 5.88 -4.90 10.81
CA SER A 89 5.74 -6.30 11.23
C SER A 89 5.89 -6.44 12.74
N SER A 90 5.17 -7.41 13.32
CA SER A 90 5.17 -7.70 14.77
C SER A 90 4.82 -9.16 15.07
N THR A 91 5.62 -9.84 15.89
CA THR A 91 5.43 -11.24 16.28
C THR A 91 4.78 -11.34 17.66
N HIS A 92 3.80 -12.24 17.81
CA HIS A 92 3.03 -12.42 19.06
C HIS A 92 3.02 -13.87 19.49
N ASN A 93 4.20 -14.36 19.91
CA ASN A 93 4.42 -15.77 20.27
C ASN A 93 4.23 -16.77 19.10
N THR A 94 4.25 -16.23 17.89
CA THR A 94 4.20 -16.93 16.62
C THR A 94 4.96 -16.10 15.59
N SER A 95 5.42 -16.76 14.53
CA SER A 95 6.06 -16.08 13.41
C SER A 95 5.01 -15.34 12.59
N ASN A 96 5.40 -14.35 11.79
CA ASN A 96 4.44 -13.60 10.99
C ASN A 96 4.87 -13.47 9.53
N LEU A 97 3.88 -13.26 8.67
CA LEU A 97 4.04 -12.71 7.33
C LEU A 97 3.27 -11.40 7.27
N THR A 98 3.92 -10.30 6.96
CA THR A 98 3.31 -8.98 6.77
C THR A 98 3.49 -8.56 5.33
N VAL A 99 2.41 -8.13 4.68
CA VAL A 99 2.45 -7.59 3.31
C VAL A 99 1.85 -6.20 3.30
N GLY A 100 2.53 -5.30 2.60
CA GLY A 100 2.08 -3.93 2.46
C GLY A 100 2.86 -3.16 1.41
N TYR A 101 2.73 -1.84 1.47
CA TYR A 101 3.40 -0.92 0.57
C TYR A 101 4.08 0.20 1.35
N VAL A 102 5.30 0.51 0.93
CA VAL A 102 6.02 1.71 1.33
C VAL A 102 5.67 2.80 0.34
N VAL A 103 5.14 3.91 0.83
CA VAL A 103 4.68 5.03 0.01
C VAL A 103 5.47 6.28 0.39
N GLY A 104 6.05 6.93 -0.61
CA GLY A 104 6.73 8.21 -0.47
C GLY A 104 6.04 9.29 -1.30
N CYS A 105 5.97 10.48 -0.73
CA CYS A 105 5.55 11.69 -1.44
C CYS A 105 6.68 12.73 -1.43
N GLN A 106 6.99 13.31 -2.59
CA GLN A 106 8.07 14.29 -2.73
C GLN A 106 7.79 15.58 -1.94
N VAL A 107 6.63 16.23 -2.15
CA VAL A 107 6.24 17.43 -1.40
C VAL A 107 4.85 17.27 -0.80
N SER A 108 4.68 17.60 0.48
CA SER A 108 3.33 17.77 1.01
C SER A 108 2.86 19.14 0.63
N LEU A 109 1.76 19.16 -0.11
CA LEU A 109 0.88 20.30 -0.08
C LEU A 109 0.03 20.06 1.15
N GLY A 110 0.54 20.50 2.31
CA GLY A 110 -0.22 20.51 3.56
C GLY A 110 -1.63 21.01 3.23
N ALA A 111 -2.65 20.34 3.78
CA ALA A 111 -4.06 20.53 3.43
C ALA A 111 -4.29 21.97 2.99
N LEU A 112 -4.58 22.17 1.69
CA LEU A 112 -4.71 23.50 1.10
C LEU A 112 -5.88 24.18 1.81
N SER A 113 -5.59 24.81 2.93
CA SER A 113 -6.57 25.51 3.73
C SER A 113 -6.86 26.77 2.96
N ALA A 114 -7.89 26.70 2.12
CA ALA A 114 -8.58 27.87 1.61
C ALA A 114 -9.29 28.56 2.80
N ASN A 115 -8.47 29.15 3.69
CA ASN A 115 -8.69 30.29 4.57
C ASN A 115 -10.11 30.54 5.13
N SER A 116 -10.37 30.04 6.35
CA SER A 116 -11.30 30.65 7.31
C SER A 116 -11.18 29.99 8.68
N SER A 117 -11.10 30.77 9.75
CA SER A 117 -11.26 30.34 11.15
C SER A 117 -12.42 29.37 11.31
N PHE A 118 -12.15 28.07 11.43
CA PHE A 118 -13.14 27.12 11.92
C PHE A 118 -12.45 25.91 12.56
N THR A 119 -12.63 25.79 13.87
CA THR A 119 -12.30 24.64 14.69
C THR A 119 -13.13 23.44 14.25
N ILE A 120 -12.51 22.41 13.68
CA ILE A 120 -13.13 21.09 13.55
C ILE A 120 -12.74 20.25 14.76
N SER A 121 -13.75 19.93 15.57
CA SER A 121 -13.69 19.06 16.74
C SER A 121 -13.48 17.61 16.34
N ALA A 122 -12.64 16.91 17.10
CA ALA A 122 -12.28 15.51 16.91
C ALA A 122 -13.37 14.56 17.46
N THR A 123 -14.09 13.89 16.57
CA THR A 123 -14.74 12.59 16.86
C THR A 123 -14.80 11.74 15.58
N PRO A 124 -13.95 10.70 15.41
CA PRO A 124 -14.08 9.79 14.28
C PRO A 124 -15.10 8.68 14.63
N SER A 125 -16.20 8.62 13.89
CA SER A 125 -17.07 7.45 13.85
C SER A 125 -16.66 6.54 12.68
N LEU A 126 -16.47 5.27 13.00
CA LEU A 126 -16.02 4.17 12.16
C LEU A 126 -16.96 3.88 10.97
N SER A 127 -16.56 4.24 9.74
CA SER A 127 -16.77 3.46 8.50
C SER A 127 -16.20 4.20 7.27
N GLY A 128 -15.22 3.61 6.59
CA GLY A 128 -14.87 3.97 5.20
C GLY A 128 -13.57 4.76 5.00
N GLY A 129 -12.63 4.16 4.27
CA GLY A 129 -11.49 4.82 3.61
C GLY A 129 -10.32 5.24 4.51
N PHE A 130 -9.13 4.69 4.26
CA PHE A 130 -7.90 5.19 4.87
C PHE A 130 -7.35 6.37 4.05
N SER A 131 -7.56 7.59 4.54
CA SER A 131 -6.87 8.78 4.01
C SER A 131 -5.64 9.05 4.87
N PHE A 132 -4.45 8.98 4.28
CA PHE A 132 -3.20 9.24 4.99
C PHE A 132 -2.63 10.62 4.64
N PRO A 133 -2.62 11.59 5.57
CA PRO A 133 -1.89 12.83 5.36
C PRO A 133 -0.38 12.54 5.43
N LEU A 134 0.35 12.80 4.34
CA LEU A 134 1.81 12.71 4.29
C LEU A 134 2.41 14.11 4.38
N SER A 135 3.39 14.33 5.27
CA SER A 135 4.22 15.55 5.27
C SER A 135 5.33 15.46 4.23
N PRO A 136 5.94 16.58 3.77
CA PRO A 136 6.93 16.54 2.68
C PRO A 136 8.11 15.66 3.08
N GLY A 137 8.52 14.75 2.21
CA GLY A 137 9.65 13.85 2.46
C GLY A 137 9.37 12.71 3.44
N GLN A 138 8.12 12.50 3.87
CA GLN A 138 7.76 11.34 4.69
C GLN A 138 7.53 10.10 3.83
N VAL A 139 8.07 8.99 4.32
CA VAL A 139 7.80 7.65 3.82
C VAL A 139 6.88 6.97 4.83
N LYS A 140 5.72 6.49 4.37
CA LYS A 140 4.75 5.79 5.19
C LYS A 140 4.64 4.34 4.77
N TRP A 141 4.61 3.47 5.77
CA TRP A 141 4.29 2.06 5.60
C TRP A 141 2.78 1.90 5.71
N VAL A 142 2.20 1.27 4.70
CA VAL A 142 0.77 0.99 4.60
C VAL A 142 0.62 -0.51 4.55
N LEU A 143 0.14 -1.08 5.64
CA LEU A 143 -0.12 -2.50 5.75
C LEU A 143 -1.41 -2.86 5.00
N ILE A 144 -1.35 -3.92 4.17
CA ILE A 144 -2.53 -4.54 3.58
C ILE A 144 -3.11 -5.55 4.56
N ASN A 145 -2.29 -6.53 4.94
CA ASN A 145 -2.67 -7.53 5.93
C ASN A 145 -1.43 -8.24 6.49
N TYR A 146 -1.63 -9.03 7.53
CA TYR A 146 -0.63 -9.95 8.06
C TYR A 146 -1.25 -11.33 8.32
N LEU A 147 -0.43 -12.37 8.31
CA LEU A 147 -0.77 -13.74 8.67
C LEU A 147 0.14 -14.21 9.80
N GLU A 148 -0.46 -14.89 10.78
CA GLU A 148 0.27 -15.57 11.84
C GLU A 148 0.68 -16.98 11.35
N LEU A 149 1.96 -17.30 11.48
CA LEU A 149 2.59 -18.52 11.01
C LEU A 149 2.78 -19.46 12.20
N ILE A 150 1.72 -20.20 12.53
CA ILE A 150 1.63 -21.03 13.74
C ILE A 150 2.51 -22.28 13.72
N LYS A 151 2.92 -22.72 12.53
CA LYS A 151 3.74 -23.91 12.29
C LYS A 151 4.45 -23.80 10.95
N SER A 152 5.42 -24.66 10.72
CA SER A 152 6.10 -24.79 9.43
C SER A 152 5.11 -25.25 8.34
N ASP A 153 4.86 -24.38 7.36
CA ASP A 153 3.94 -24.65 6.24
C ASP A 153 4.15 -23.63 5.10
N THR A 154 3.37 -23.77 4.03
CA THR A 154 3.23 -22.75 2.99
C THR A 154 2.02 -21.88 3.26
N TYR A 155 2.22 -20.58 3.37
CA TYR A 155 1.16 -19.60 3.58
C TYR A 155 1.04 -18.72 2.35
N GLN A 156 -0.20 -18.43 1.95
CA GLN A 156 -0.47 -17.60 0.79
C GLN A 156 -1.42 -16.48 1.17
N MET A 157 -1.05 -15.25 0.82
CA MET A 157 -1.87 -14.06 0.94
C MET A 157 -2.17 -13.53 -0.45
N GLN A 158 -3.43 -13.60 -0.85
CA GLN A 158 -3.93 -12.96 -2.06
C GLN A 158 -4.71 -11.72 -1.68
N TYR A 159 -4.44 -10.62 -2.37
CA TYR A 159 -5.20 -9.39 -2.27
C TYR A 159 -5.53 -8.89 -3.66
N GLN A 160 -6.73 -8.33 -3.81
CA GLN A 160 -7.30 -7.97 -5.10
C GLN A 160 -8.01 -6.63 -4.96
N ASP A 161 -7.66 -5.70 -5.83
CA ASP A 161 -8.24 -4.36 -5.92
C ASP A 161 -8.40 -3.69 -4.53
N ILE A 162 -7.33 -3.71 -3.74
CA ILE A 162 -7.27 -2.98 -2.47
C ILE A 162 -6.99 -1.50 -2.75
N PRO A 163 -7.82 -0.57 -2.26
CA PRO A 163 -7.63 0.86 -2.50
C PRO A 163 -6.49 1.41 -1.66
N MET A 164 -5.68 2.25 -2.29
CA MET A 164 -4.65 3.06 -1.66
C MET A 164 -4.88 4.53 -2.04
N ASP A 165 -5.25 5.34 -1.06
CA ASP A 165 -5.50 6.77 -1.24
C ASP A 165 -4.50 7.61 -0.44
N ILE A 166 -3.76 8.45 -1.14
CA ILE A 166 -2.77 9.36 -0.57
C ILE A 166 -3.27 10.78 -0.79
N GLN A 167 -3.34 11.55 0.28
CA GLN A 167 -3.85 12.92 0.24
C GLN A 167 -2.77 13.92 0.66
N GLY A 168 -2.85 15.12 0.10
CA GLY A 168 -1.88 16.19 0.37
C GLY A 168 -0.52 15.97 -0.29
N CYS A 169 -0.44 15.10 -1.30
CA CYS A 169 0.79 14.90 -2.05
C CYS A 169 0.85 15.83 -3.28
N GLY A 170 1.75 16.81 -3.22
CA GLY A 170 2.15 17.58 -4.40
C GLY A 170 3.32 16.94 -5.11
N GLY A 171 3.31 17.02 -6.43
CA GLY A 171 4.38 16.46 -7.26
C GLY A 171 4.40 14.94 -7.27
N TYR A 172 5.59 14.36 -7.40
CA TYR A 172 5.76 12.93 -7.63
C TYR A 172 5.52 12.09 -6.37
N ALA A 173 4.67 11.09 -6.50
CA ALA A 173 4.50 10.02 -5.52
C ALA A 173 5.02 8.68 -6.06
N GLN A 174 5.58 7.87 -5.16
CA GLN A 174 6.08 6.53 -5.47
C GLN A 174 5.64 5.55 -4.40
N ALA A 175 5.29 4.33 -4.82
CA ALA A 175 5.01 3.23 -3.92
C ALA A 175 5.85 2.00 -4.29
N ARG A 176 6.07 1.13 -3.31
CA ARG A 176 6.76 -0.15 -3.47
C ARG A 176 6.18 -1.19 -2.52
N GLN A 177 5.88 -2.38 -3.03
CA GLN A 177 5.49 -3.51 -2.18
C GLN A 177 6.63 -3.93 -1.25
N PHE A 178 6.29 -4.27 -0.02
CA PHE A 178 7.14 -5.02 0.89
C PHE A 178 6.41 -6.27 1.38
N SER A 179 7.15 -7.34 1.56
CA SER A 179 6.68 -8.55 2.24
C SER A 179 7.74 -8.95 3.25
N VAL A 180 7.37 -8.99 4.52
CA VAL A 180 8.27 -9.29 5.64
C VAL A 180 7.82 -10.57 6.29
N VAL A 181 8.73 -11.52 6.42
CA VAL A 181 8.54 -12.69 7.29
C VAL A 181 9.48 -12.56 8.47
N GLU A 182 8.93 -12.63 9.68
CA GLU A 182 9.70 -12.74 10.92
C GLU A 182 9.51 -14.12 11.54
N ILE A 183 10.62 -14.84 11.70
CA ILE A 183 10.66 -16.14 12.35
C ILE A 183 11.05 -15.97 13.82
N ILE A 184 10.17 -16.43 14.70
CA ILE A 184 10.44 -16.52 16.14
C ILE A 184 11.34 -17.73 16.44
N GLY A 185 12.15 -17.65 17.49
CA GLY A 185 13.02 -18.74 17.90
C GLY A 185 14.25 -18.26 18.65
N ALA A 186 15.15 -19.20 18.96
CA ALA A 186 16.47 -18.88 19.50
C ALA A 186 17.29 -18.03 18.53
N ASP A 187 17.16 -18.33 17.23
CA ASP A 187 17.71 -17.54 16.14
C ASP A 187 16.58 -16.76 15.48
N TYR A 188 16.53 -15.45 15.72
CA TYR A 188 15.57 -14.56 15.08
C TYR A 188 15.98 -14.29 13.63
N ALA A 189 15.09 -14.57 12.68
CA ALA A 189 15.29 -14.27 11.27
C ALA A 189 14.21 -13.32 10.76
N LYS A 190 14.64 -12.22 10.14
CA LYS A 190 13.75 -11.28 9.46
C LYS A 190 14.15 -11.20 7.99
N VAL A 191 13.28 -11.70 7.12
CA VAL A 191 13.50 -11.72 5.67
C VAL A 191 12.48 -10.77 5.04
N THR A 192 12.97 -9.84 4.22
CA THR A 192 12.12 -8.84 3.56
C THR A 192 12.30 -8.90 2.06
N LEU A 193 11.22 -9.18 1.34
CA LEU A 193 11.13 -9.02 -0.11
C LEU A 193 10.62 -7.61 -0.43
N TYR A 194 11.28 -6.95 -1.36
CA TYR A 194 10.85 -5.67 -1.91
C TYR A 194 10.53 -5.82 -3.40
N GLY A 195 9.36 -5.32 -3.81
CA GLY A 195 8.98 -5.25 -5.22
C GLY A 195 9.68 -4.12 -5.98
N GLN A 196 9.47 -4.06 -7.29
CA GLN A 196 9.87 -2.91 -8.09
C GLN A 196 9.02 -1.68 -7.68
N PRO A 197 9.63 -0.50 -7.48
CA PRO A 197 8.84 0.69 -7.20
C PRO A 197 8.09 1.18 -8.46
N PHE A 198 6.93 1.80 -8.26
CA PHE A 198 6.12 2.41 -9.31
C PHE A 198 5.70 3.83 -8.96
N SER A 199 5.49 4.65 -9.98
CA SER A 199 4.97 6.01 -9.82
C SER A 199 3.46 5.98 -9.65
N LEU A 200 2.97 6.84 -8.77
CA LEU A 200 1.55 7.10 -8.56
C LEU A 200 1.07 8.38 -9.28
N GLY A 201 2.00 9.10 -9.93
CA GLY A 201 1.77 10.43 -10.53
C GLY A 201 2.49 11.55 -9.80
#